data_AF-A0A948YEQ6-F1
#
_entry.id   AF-A0A948YEQ6-F1
#
_cell.length_a   1.000
_cell.length_b   1.000
_cell.length_c   1.000
_cell.angle_alpha   90.00
_cell.angle_beta   90.00
_cell.angle_gamma   90.00
#
_symmetry.space_group_name_H-M   'P 1'
#
loop_
_entity.id
_entity.type
_entity.pdbx_description
1 polymer ?
#
loop_
_entity_poly.entity_id
_entity_poly.type
_entity_poly.pdbx_seq_one_letter_code
_entity_poly.pdbx_strand_id
1 'polypeptide(L)'
;MAHKHIKKIEKVFEHPVASDLDSRKLVAALEHFGCEVEQTKTNKLKIFCGSKEYVLGMHHSGNLSKDEVVGLRHYLEEVGLTPEKLAE
;
A
#
# COMPACT_ATOMS: atom_id res chain seq x y z
N MET A 1 1.85 -10.96 -14.24
CA MET A 1 1.69 -10.77 -12.77
C MET A 1 1.61 -9.28 -12.41
N ALA A 2 2.38 -8.39 -13.05
CA ALA A 2 2.36 -6.94 -12.80
C ALA A 2 0.96 -6.28 -12.82
N HIS A 3 0.11 -6.56 -13.81
CA HIS A 3 -1.25 -5.98 -13.89
C HIS A 3 -2.12 -6.24 -12.65
N LYS A 4 -1.94 -7.36 -11.95
CA LYS A 4 -2.69 -7.62 -10.70
C LYS A 4 -2.18 -6.77 -9.53
N HIS A 5 -0.91 -6.39 -9.54
CA HIS A 5 -0.32 -5.50 -8.54
C HIS A 5 -0.71 -4.05 -8.82
N ILE A 6 -0.68 -3.61 -10.08
CA ILE A 6 -1.14 -2.28 -10.50
C ILE A 6 -2.61 -2.06 -10.08
N LYS A 7 -3.51 -3.00 -10.40
CA LYS A 7 -4.93 -2.92 -9.99
C LYS A 7 -5.16 -2.78 -8.48
N LYS A 8 -4.25 -3.30 -7.65
CA LYS A 8 -4.35 -3.14 -6.19
C LYS A 8 -3.93 -1.76 -5.76
N ILE A 9 -2.92 -1.20 -6.41
CA ILE A 9 -2.51 0.18 -6.19
C ILE A 9 -3.62 1.10 -6.68
N GLU A 10 -4.19 0.88 -7.87
CA GLU A 10 -5.36 1.63 -8.37
C GLU A 10 -6.50 1.70 -7.34
N LYS A 11 -6.82 0.59 -6.66
CA LYS A 11 -7.84 0.54 -5.60
C LYS A 11 -7.60 1.50 -4.42
N VAL A 12 -6.35 1.85 -4.13
CA VAL A 12 -5.99 2.85 -3.10
C VAL A 12 -6.37 4.25 -3.56
N PHE A 13 -6.33 4.49 -4.87
CA PHE A 13 -6.61 5.78 -5.50
C PHE A 13 -8.07 5.92 -5.97
N GLU A 14 -8.83 4.81 -6.05
CA GLU A 14 -10.25 4.82 -6.39
C GLU A 14 -11.08 5.69 -5.43
N HIS A 15 -12.10 6.34 -5.99
CA HIS A 15 -13.07 7.11 -5.22
C HIS A 15 -14.49 6.56 -5.46
N PRO A 16 -15.21 6.11 -4.42
CA PRO A 16 -14.90 6.24 -2.99
C PRO A 16 -13.80 5.29 -2.50
N VAL A 17 -13.14 5.68 -1.39
CA VAL A 17 -12.05 4.91 -0.75
C VAL A 17 -12.50 3.48 -0.44
N ALA A 18 -11.73 2.50 -0.93
CA ALA A 18 -12.03 1.09 -0.74
C ALA A 18 -11.93 0.69 0.75
N SER A 19 -13.00 0.15 1.30
CA SER A 19 -13.07 -0.35 2.68
C SER A 19 -12.64 -1.83 2.84
N ASP A 20 -12.35 -2.52 1.74
CA ASP A 20 -11.94 -3.93 1.70
C ASP A 20 -10.53 -4.10 1.10
N LEU A 21 -9.63 -3.18 1.44
CA LEU A 21 -8.24 -3.25 0.97
C LEU A 21 -7.42 -4.19 1.86
N ASP A 22 -7.00 -5.31 1.27
CA ASP A 22 -6.13 -6.30 1.92
C ASP A 22 -4.69 -5.79 1.96
N SER A 23 -4.25 -5.45 3.17
CA SER A 23 -2.90 -4.95 3.48
C SER A 23 -1.79 -5.88 2.99
N ARG A 24 -1.94 -7.19 3.12
CA ARG A 24 -0.93 -8.18 2.72
C ARG A 24 -0.77 -8.22 1.20
N LYS A 25 -1.90 -8.15 0.48
CA LYS A 25 -1.89 -8.12 -0.99
C LYS A 25 -1.27 -6.85 -1.52
N LEU A 26 -1.45 -5.74 -0.83
CA LEU A 26 -0.87 -4.45 -1.18
C LEU A 26 0.64 -4.43 -0.90
N VAL A 27 1.08 -4.92 0.26
CA VAL A 27 2.51 -5.11 0.58
C VAL A 27 3.22 -5.89 -0.53
N ALA A 28 2.67 -7.03 -0.94
CA ALA A 28 3.25 -7.82 -2.03
C ALA A 28 3.29 -7.09 -3.39
N ALA A 29 2.45 -6.06 -3.59
CA ALA A 29 2.56 -5.19 -4.76
C ALA A 29 3.70 -4.18 -4.60
N LEU A 30 3.82 -3.56 -3.44
CA LEU A 30 4.89 -2.60 -3.15
C LEU A 30 6.27 -3.27 -3.21
N GLU A 31 6.41 -4.47 -2.66
CA GLU A 31 7.65 -5.26 -2.76
C GLU A 31 8.03 -5.56 -4.21
N HIS A 32 7.04 -5.84 -5.06
CA HIS A 32 7.28 -6.07 -6.48
C HIS A 32 7.83 -4.83 -7.20
N PHE A 33 7.47 -3.63 -6.75
CA PHE A 33 7.92 -2.36 -7.32
C PHE A 33 9.19 -1.80 -6.64
N GLY A 34 9.81 -2.55 -5.74
CA GLY A 34 11.08 -2.19 -5.12
C GLY A 34 10.97 -1.49 -3.76
N CYS A 35 9.82 -1.57 -3.09
CA CYS A 35 9.74 -1.23 -1.67
C CYS A 35 10.16 -2.42 -0.80
N GLU A 36 10.72 -2.16 0.37
CA GLU A 36 10.94 -3.18 1.40
C GLU A 36 9.81 -3.11 2.42
N VAL A 37 9.33 -4.25 2.89
CA VAL A 37 8.31 -4.29 3.93
C VAL A 37 8.77 -5.16 5.10
N GLU A 38 8.75 -4.57 6.30
CA GLU A 38 9.08 -5.24 7.54
C GLU A 38 7.85 -5.36 8.44
N GLN A 39 7.55 -6.59 8.86
CA GLN A 39 6.51 -6.84 9.85
C GLN A 39 7.09 -6.73 11.26
N THR A 40 6.55 -5.80 12.05
CA THR A 40 6.96 -5.61 13.44
C THR A 40 6.18 -6.53 14.39
N LYS A 41 6.80 -6.83 15.54
CA LYS A 41 6.18 -7.63 16.62
C LYS A 41 4.92 -6.99 17.22
N THR A 42 4.68 -5.69 16.95
CA THR A 42 3.55 -4.91 17.47
C THR A 42 2.36 -4.90 16.52
N ASN A 43 2.25 -5.88 15.62
CA ASN A 43 1.16 -5.95 14.63
C ASN A 43 1.10 -4.70 13.73
N LYS A 44 2.28 -4.16 13.38
CA LYS A 44 2.42 -3.05 12.42
C LYS A 44 3.32 -3.50 11.28
N LEU A 45 3.01 -3.05 10.07
CA LEU A 45 3.84 -3.22 8.89
C LEU A 45 4.57 -1.91 8.64
N LYS A 46 5.89 -1.96 8.52
CA LYS A 46 6.70 -0.83 8.07
C LYS A 46 7.02 -1.04 6.61
N ILE A 47 6.71 -0.05 5.79
CA ILE A 47 6.96 -0.04 4.36
C ILE A 47 8.05 1.01 4.13
N PHE A 48 9.12 0.62 3.47
CA PHE A 48 10.25 1.47 3.11
C PHE A 48 10.33 1.55 1.60
N CYS A 49 10.15 2.73 1.02
CA CYS A 49 10.31 2.95 -0.41
C CYS A 49 11.33 4.07 -0.60
N GLY A 50 12.55 3.69 -1.00
CA GLY A 50 13.66 4.63 -1.15
C GLY A 50 14.03 5.27 0.20
N SER A 51 13.83 6.59 0.32
CA SER A 51 14.16 7.35 1.54
C SER A 51 12.96 7.63 2.45
N LYS A 52 11.76 7.15 2.10
CA LYS A 52 10.56 7.35 2.91
C LYS A 52 10.14 6.04 3.57
N GLU A 53 9.59 6.16 4.77
CA GLU A 53 8.99 5.07 5.52
C GLU A 53 7.52 5.36 5.82
N TYR A 54 6.70 4.32 5.82
CA TYR A 54 5.29 4.38 6.20
C TYR A 54 4.95 3.22 7.12
N VAL A 55 4.23 3.52 8.19
CA VAL A 55 3.81 2.51 9.16
C VAL A 55 2.32 2.30 9.06
N LEU A 56 1.93 1.06 8.79
CA LEU A 56 0.55 0.66 8.60
C LEU A 56 0.12 -0.29 9.73
N GLY A 57 -1.02 -0.01 10.36
CA GLY A 57 -1.55 -0.86 11.41
C GLY A 57 -2.13 -2.16 10.85
N MET A 58 -1.67 -3.33 11.32
CA MET A 58 -2.38 -4.58 11.00
C MET A 58 -3.58 -4.74 11.93
N HIS A 59 -4.77 -4.59 11.35
CA HIS A 59 -6.01 -5.00 11.99
C HIS A 59 -6.15 -6.54 11.94
N HIS A 60 -6.81 -7.12 12.94
CA HIS A 60 -7.05 -8.58 13.00
C HIS A 60 -7.81 -9.12 11.77
N SER A 61 -8.61 -8.27 11.11
CA SER A 61 -9.30 -8.61 9.86
C SER A 61 -8.38 -8.64 8.63
N GLY A 62 -7.19 -8.04 8.71
CA GLY A 62 -6.26 -7.88 7.57
C GLY A 62 -6.63 -6.75 6.59
N ASN A 63 -7.77 -6.10 6.81
CA ASN A 63 -8.27 -5.00 5.98
C ASN A 63 -7.86 -3.64 6.52
N LEU A 64 -7.58 -2.71 5.61
CA LEU A 64 -7.30 -1.31 5.93
C LEU A 64 -8.57 -0.54 6.23
N SER A 65 -8.50 0.36 7.21
CA SER A 65 -9.53 1.37 7.44
C SER A 65 -9.43 2.48 6.39
N LYS A 66 -10.49 3.26 6.20
CA LYS A 66 -10.49 4.37 5.23
C LYS A 66 -9.37 5.38 5.50
N ASP A 67 -9.11 5.66 6.78
CA ASP A 67 -8.05 6.58 7.21
C ASP A 67 -6.66 6.07 6.81
N GLU A 68 -6.40 4.78 7.08
CA GLU A 68 -5.15 4.11 6.69
C GLU A 68 -4.97 4.10 5.16
N VAL A 69 -6.06 3.89 4.38
CA VAL A 69 -6.00 3.93 2.92
C VAL A 69 -5.68 5.34 2.42
N VAL A 70 -6.24 6.38 3.02
CA VAL A 70 -5.94 7.78 2.67
C VAL A 70 -4.48 8.12 3.01
N GLY A 71 -4.01 7.76 4.20
CA GLY A 71 -2.60 7.96 4.58
C GLY A 71 -1.64 7.21 3.65
N LEU A 72 -1.97 5.97 3.31
CA LEU A 72 -1.21 5.16 2.35
C LEU A 72 -1.21 5.79 0.96
N ARG A 73 -2.35 6.30 0.48
CA ARG A 73 -2.44 7.00 -0.81
C ARG A 73 -1.44 8.16 -0.87
N HIS A 74 -1.46 9.02 0.16
CA HIS A 74 -0.55 10.15 0.24
C HIS A 74 0.91 9.70 0.25
N TYR A 75 1.23 8.66 1.01
CA TYR A 75 2.56 8.07 1.00
C TYR A 75 2.98 7.56 -0.39
N LEU A 76 2.09 6.86 -1.11
CA LEU A 76 2.37 6.37 -2.46
C LEU A 76 2.55 7.50 -3.47
N GLU A 77 1.76 8.57 -3.37
CA GLU A 77 1.95 9.81 -4.15
C GLU A 77 3.33 10.41 -3.86
N GLU A 78 3.71 10.45 -2.59
CA GLU A 78 4.96 11.00 -2.08
C GLU A 78 6.22 10.26 -2.51
N VAL A 79 6.16 8.93 -2.68
CA VAL A 79 7.26 8.10 -3.20
C VAL A 79 7.16 7.92 -4.72
N GLY A 80 6.10 8.44 -5.34
CA GLY A 80 5.88 8.35 -6.78
C GLY A 80 5.43 6.97 -7.26
N LEU A 81 4.87 6.14 -6.39
CA LEU A 81 4.26 4.84 -6.73
C LEU A 81 2.76 4.99 -6.97
N THR A 82 2.41 5.79 -7.97
CA THR A 82 1.02 5.99 -8.39
C THR A 82 0.65 5.01 -9.52
N PRO A 83 -0.62 4.61 -9.65
CA PRO A 83 -1.02 3.66 -10.69
C PRO A 83 -0.70 4.16 -12.10
N GLU A 84 -0.78 5.48 -12.34
CA GLU A 84 -0.41 6.12 -13.60
C GLU A 84 1.06 5.87 -13.97
N LYS A 85 1.99 6.04 -13.00
CA LYS A 85 3.43 5.82 -13.22
C LYS A 85 3.81 4.36 -13.41
N LEU A 86 3.00 3.44 -12.89
CA LEU A 86 3.25 2.00 -12.98
C LEU A 86 2.60 1.36 -14.20
N ALA A 87 1.72 2.09 -14.89
CA ALA A 87 1.05 1.66 -16.12
C ALA A 87 1.77 2.10 -17.40
N GLU A 88 2.82 2.92 -17.27
CA GLU A 88 3.70 3.39 -18.35
C GLU A 88 4.83 2.38 -18.65
#